data_AF-X0YUS8-F1
#
_entry.id   AF-X0YUS8-F1
#
_cell.length_a   1.000
_cell.length_b   1.000
_cell.length_c   1.000
_cell.angle_alpha   90.00
_cell.angle_beta   90.00
_cell.angle_gamma   90.00
#
_symmetry.space_group_name_H-M   'P 1'
#
loop_
_entity.id
_entity.type
_entity.pdbx_description
1 polymer ?
#
loop_
_entity_poly.entity_id
_entity_poly.type
_entity_poly.pdbx_seq_one_letter_code
_entity_poly.pdbx_strand_id
1 'polypeptide(L)'
;YWDEGGEMMRYYQQEYRKLVAFLEEQTGNKLDEDKLRQCCKEAKKQDEYVAEIYDLRRAVPNPVPAVFNLMMFATRFMSSGTPQATKVMETMYEVVKERYKKGEGVLPREKARAGFVYLGHFTMGGEFWRWLEHNGISVIMEGLAILGHQHYTINTSTVDTMLDSLAGQAHNMIMTKQIRGPLDYPGQWFEDIATLAKDLNIDCAIYLGTLGCKNTWGGVKVLMK
;
A
#
# COMPACT_ATOMS: atom_id res chain seq x y z
N TYR A 1 0.18 -17.02 14.87
CA TYR A 1 -1.24 -16.91 14.47
C TYR A 1 -1.45 -17.19 12.97
N TRP A 2 -0.46 -16.92 12.10
CA TRP A 2 -0.50 -17.31 10.68
C TRP A 2 0.74 -18.10 10.28
N ASP A 3 0.56 -19.10 9.42
CA ASP A 3 1.56 -20.08 8.98
C ASP A 3 2.03 -19.71 7.56
N GLU A 4 3.14 -18.97 7.46
CA GLU A 4 3.77 -18.62 6.18
C GLU A 4 4.29 -19.89 5.49
N GLY A 5 3.74 -20.21 4.32
CA GLY A 5 3.95 -21.51 3.65
C GLY A 5 3.03 -22.64 4.17
N GLY A 6 2.13 -22.31 5.08
CA GLY A 6 1.19 -23.20 5.74
C GLY A 6 -0.05 -23.59 4.97
N GLU A 7 -0.94 -24.30 5.66
CA GLU A 7 -2.22 -24.75 5.11
C GLU A 7 -3.10 -23.59 4.62
N MET A 8 -3.10 -22.48 5.36
CA MET A 8 -3.86 -21.29 4.97
C MET A 8 -3.35 -20.63 3.69
N MET A 9 -2.03 -20.59 3.48
CA MET A 9 -1.47 -20.04 2.24
C MET A 9 -1.79 -20.95 1.06
N ARG A 10 -1.69 -22.28 1.24
CA ARG A 10 -2.09 -23.27 0.23
C ARG A 10 -3.57 -23.14 -0.13
N TYR A 11 -4.44 -22.96 0.87
CA TYR A 11 -5.86 -22.70 0.65
C TYR A 11 -6.05 -21.43 -0.20
N TYR A 12 -5.39 -20.32 0.17
CA TYR A 12 -5.50 -19.05 -0.56
C TYR A 12 -5.03 -19.16 -2.02
N GLN A 13 -3.92 -19.87 -2.27
CA GLN A 13 -3.41 -20.18 -3.62
C GLN A 13 -4.37 -21.05 -4.44
N GLN A 14 -5.07 -22.00 -3.80
CA GLN A 14 -6.08 -22.81 -4.45
C GLN A 14 -7.32 -21.99 -4.82
N GLU A 15 -7.74 -21.04 -3.97
CA GLU A 15 -8.86 -20.14 -4.27
C GLU A 15 -8.60 -19.30 -5.53
N TYR A 16 -7.36 -18.87 -5.78
CA TYR A 16 -7.01 -18.18 -7.03
C TYR A 16 -7.19 -19.06 -8.28
N ARG A 17 -6.85 -20.35 -8.19
CA ARG A 17 -7.09 -21.30 -9.29
C ARG A 17 -8.58 -21.55 -9.52
N LYS A 18 -9.37 -21.64 -8.44
CA LYS A 18 -10.83 -21.72 -8.52
C LYS A 18 -11.44 -20.46 -9.13
N LEU A 19 -10.92 -19.28 -8.79
CA LEU A 19 -11.33 -18.02 -9.38
C LEU A 19 -11.05 -18.00 -10.89
N VAL A 20 -9.88 -18.45 -11.33
CA VAL A 20 -9.58 -18.59 -12.77
C VAL A 20 -10.60 -19.52 -13.43
N ALA A 21 -10.81 -20.73 -12.90
CA ALA A 21 -11.77 -21.68 -13.46
C ALA A 21 -13.19 -21.10 -13.55
N PHE A 22 -13.63 -20.41 -12.50
CA PHE A 22 -14.91 -19.70 -12.49
C PHE A 22 -14.99 -18.62 -13.57
N LEU A 23 -13.96 -17.78 -13.71
CA LEU A 23 -13.94 -16.73 -14.74
C LEU A 23 -13.91 -17.31 -16.15
N GLU A 24 -13.20 -18.41 -16.39
CA GLU A 24 -13.21 -19.09 -17.67
C GLU A 24 -14.60 -19.64 -18.02
N GLU A 25 -15.30 -20.22 -17.04
CA GLU A 25 -16.67 -20.71 -17.20
C GLU A 25 -17.65 -19.56 -17.49
N GLN A 26 -17.57 -18.46 -16.73
CA GLN A 26 -18.51 -17.34 -16.87
C GLN A 26 -18.28 -16.52 -18.14
N THR A 27 -17.04 -16.41 -18.62
CA THR A 27 -16.70 -15.57 -19.77
C THR A 27 -16.56 -16.35 -21.07
N GLY A 28 -16.40 -17.68 -21.01
CA GLY A 28 -16.07 -18.53 -22.15
C GLY A 28 -14.65 -18.35 -22.68
N ASN A 29 -13.83 -17.50 -22.05
CA ASN A 29 -12.45 -17.24 -22.47
C ASN A 29 -11.47 -17.98 -21.56
N LYS A 30 -10.44 -18.58 -22.15
CA LYS A 30 -9.33 -19.17 -21.39
C LYS A 30 -8.37 -18.10 -20.88
N LEU A 31 -7.71 -18.39 -19.76
CA LEU A 31 -6.62 -17.57 -19.26
C LEU A 31 -5.53 -17.44 -20.33
N ASP A 32 -5.20 -16.20 -20.66
CA ASP A 32 -4.11 -15.87 -21.55
C ASP A 32 -2.83 -15.69 -20.72
N GLU A 33 -1.92 -16.66 -20.82
CA GLU A 33 -0.68 -16.70 -20.05
C GLU A 33 0.21 -15.47 -20.30
N ASP A 34 0.29 -15.00 -21.54
CA ASP A 34 1.13 -13.85 -21.88
C ASP A 34 0.56 -12.55 -21.31
N LYS A 35 -0.77 -12.38 -21.35
CA LYS A 35 -1.43 -11.25 -20.68
C LYS A 35 -1.26 -11.30 -19.17
N LEU A 36 -1.43 -12.47 -18.54
CA LEU A 36 -1.19 -12.61 -17.11
C LEU A 36 0.25 -12.25 -16.76
N ARG A 37 1.21 -12.75 -17.54
CA ARG A 37 2.64 -12.44 -17.36
C ARG A 37 2.93 -10.97 -17.49
N GLN A 38 2.31 -10.30 -18.46
CA GLN A 38 2.45 -8.86 -18.63
C GLN A 38 1.87 -8.10 -17.43
N CYS A 39 0.68 -8.47 -16.95
CA CYS A 39 0.08 -7.87 -15.76
C CYS A 39 0.98 -8.01 -14.52
N CYS A 40 1.52 -9.21 -14.28
CA CYS A 40 2.44 -9.46 -13.17
C CYS A 40 3.74 -8.65 -13.28
N LYS A 41 4.31 -8.52 -14.49
CA LYS A 41 5.51 -7.69 -14.70
C LYS A 41 5.25 -6.21 -14.42
N GLU A 42 4.10 -5.68 -14.85
CA GLU A 42 3.72 -4.30 -14.57
C GLU A 42 3.44 -4.07 -13.09
N ALA A 43 2.74 -4.99 -12.42
CA ALA A 43 2.54 -4.92 -10.97
C ALA A 43 3.88 -4.91 -10.20
N LYS A 44 4.85 -5.73 -10.63
CA LYS A 44 6.19 -5.75 -10.04
C LYS A 44 6.89 -4.39 -10.18
N LYS A 45 6.89 -3.78 -11.37
CA LYS A 45 7.46 -2.45 -11.59
C LYS A 45 6.78 -1.38 -10.72
N GLN A 46 5.45 -1.47 -10.57
CA GLN A 46 4.69 -0.56 -9.72
C GLN A 46 5.13 -0.66 -8.26
N ASP A 47 5.33 -1.89 -7.74
CA ASP A 47 5.84 -2.11 -6.39
C ASP A 47 7.26 -1.56 -6.21
N GLU A 48 8.13 -1.73 -7.20
CA GLU A 48 9.49 -1.16 -7.21
C GLU A 48 9.46 0.37 -7.10
N TYR A 49 8.61 1.06 -7.87
CA TYR A 49 8.47 2.52 -7.75
C TYR A 49 7.89 2.95 -6.40
N VAL A 50 6.93 2.21 -5.85
CA VAL A 50 6.38 2.54 -4.52
C VAL A 50 7.46 2.37 -3.44
N ALA A 51 8.30 1.34 -3.52
CA ALA A 51 9.42 1.15 -2.60
C ALA A 51 10.45 2.28 -2.71
N GLU A 52 10.82 2.69 -3.92
CA GLU A 52 11.72 3.83 -4.14
C GLU A 52 11.15 5.15 -3.58
N ILE A 53 9.86 5.44 -3.84
CA ILE A 53 9.19 6.61 -3.27
C ILE A 53 9.18 6.53 -1.74
N TYR A 54 8.99 5.33 -1.17
CA TYR A 54 9.01 5.11 0.26
C TYR A 54 10.38 5.48 0.85
N ASP A 55 11.49 5.05 0.24
CA ASP A 55 12.82 5.38 0.75
C ASP A 55 13.15 6.87 0.65
N LEU A 56 12.78 7.54 -0.44
CA LEU A 56 13.00 8.98 -0.61
C LEU A 56 12.25 9.83 0.44
N ARG A 57 11.13 9.33 0.96
CA ARG A 57 10.31 10.05 1.95
C ARG A 57 10.92 10.13 3.35
N ARG A 58 11.95 9.31 3.61
CA ARG A 58 12.74 9.34 4.86
C ARG A 58 13.47 10.67 5.02
N ALA A 59 13.70 11.40 3.93
CA ALA A 59 14.38 12.68 3.95
C ALA A 59 13.65 13.73 4.79
N VAL A 60 14.42 14.66 5.35
CA VAL A 60 13.93 15.85 6.03
C VAL A 60 14.57 17.07 5.35
N PRO A 61 13.77 17.93 4.70
CA PRO A 61 12.30 17.88 4.58
C PRO A 61 11.80 16.79 3.59
N ASN A 62 10.55 16.32 3.76
CA ASN A 62 9.96 15.27 2.91
C ASN A 62 9.71 15.76 1.46
N PRO A 63 10.23 15.05 0.44
CA PRO A 63 10.03 15.41 -0.98
C PRO A 63 8.69 14.92 -1.57
N VAL A 64 7.91 14.12 -0.83
CA VAL A 64 6.68 13.49 -1.34
C VAL A 64 5.42 14.34 -1.08
N PRO A 65 4.68 14.76 -2.12
CA PRO A 65 3.41 15.47 -1.96
C PRO A 65 2.38 14.64 -1.20
N ALA A 66 1.62 15.27 -0.31
CA ALA A 66 0.66 14.55 0.51
C ALA A 66 -0.40 13.81 -0.33
N VAL A 67 -0.85 14.44 -1.42
CA VAL A 67 -1.81 13.88 -2.39
C VAL A 67 -1.30 12.61 -3.10
N PHE A 68 0.03 12.40 -3.19
CA PHE A 68 0.57 11.19 -3.82
C PHE A 68 0.21 9.94 -3.03
N ASN A 69 -0.01 10.02 -1.70
CA ASN A 69 -0.50 8.86 -0.94
C ASN A 69 -1.86 8.39 -1.47
N LEU A 70 -2.80 9.32 -1.67
CA LEU A 70 -4.12 9.01 -2.25
C LEU A 70 -3.99 8.46 -3.68
N MET A 71 -3.13 9.06 -4.50
CA MET A 71 -2.93 8.62 -5.89
C MET A 71 -2.30 7.24 -5.99
N MET A 72 -1.30 6.92 -5.14
CA MET A 72 -0.70 5.58 -5.09
C MET A 72 -1.74 4.52 -4.71
N PHE A 73 -2.52 4.77 -3.66
CA PHE A 73 -3.61 3.89 -3.26
C PHE A 73 -4.66 3.71 -4.38
N ALA A 74 -5.17 4.81 -4.94
CA ALA A 74 -6.20 4.77 -5.97
C ALA A 74 -5.72 4.05 -7.25
N THR A 75 -4.48 4.30 -7.66
CA THR A 75 -3.87 3.65 -8.83
C THR A 75 -3.76 2.15 -8.63
N ARG A 76 -3.29 1.71 -7.46
CA ARG A 76 -3.22 0.29 -7.12
C ARG A 76 -4.61 -0.35 -7.09
N PHE A 77 -5.58 0.31 -6.46
CA PHE A 77 -6.93 -0.23 -6.30
C PHE A 77 -7.67 -0.40 -7.63
N MET A 78 -7.53 0.56 -8.55
CA MET A 78 -8.32 0.58 -9.79
C MET A 78 -7.60 -0.02 -11.01
N SER A 79 -6.27 -0.04 -11.02
CA SER A 79 -5.52 -0.26 -12.27
C SER A 79 -4.18 -0.99 -12.09
N SER A 80 -3.98 -1.68 -10.96
CA SER A 80 -2.77 -2.50 -10.74
C SER A 80 -2.50 -3.46 -11.90
N GLY A 81 -1.23 -3.60 -12.29
CA GLY A 81 -0.82 -4.47 -13.39
C GLY A 81 -1.06 -3.90 -14.79
N THR A 82 -1.52 -2.65 -14.93
CA THR A 82 -1.63 -1.98 -16.23
C THR A 82 -0.41 -1.09 -16.53
N PRO A 83 0.00 -0.93 -17.80
CA PRO A 83 1.07 0.00 -18.17
C PRO A 83 0.76 1.46 -17.79
N GLN A 84 -0.51 1.85 -17.80
CA GLN A 84 -0.97 3.19 -17.42
C GLN A 84 -0.71 3.45 -15.94
N ALA A 85 -1.03 2.48 -15.06
CA ALA A 85 -0.70 2.57 -13.64
C ALA A 85 0.82 2.65 -13.42
N THR A 86 1.61 1.87 -14.16
CA THR A 86 3.08 1.96 -14.11
C THR A 86 3.57 3.35 -14.49
N LYS A 87 2.99 3.97 -15.53
CA LYS A 87 3.35 5.33 -15.94
C LYS A 87 3.02 6.37 -14.88
N VAL A 88 1.90 6.21 -14.16
CA VAL A 88 1.53 7.07 -13.03
C VAL A 88 2.56 6.94 -11.90
N MET A 89 2.95 5.71 -11.53
CA MET A 89 3.97 5.47 -10.49
C MET A 89 5.34 6.05 -10.86
N GLU A 90 5.79 5.81 -12.10
CA GLU A 90 7.04 6.37 -12.64
C GLU A 90 7.03 7.91 -12.58
N THR A 91 5.93 8.53 -12.98
CA THR A 91 5.80 10.00 -12.98
C THR A 91 5.87 10.56 -11.57
N MET A 92 5.21 9.91 -10.61
CA MET A 92 5.31 10.30 -9.19
C MET A 92 6.74 10.14 -8.67
N TYR A 93 7.40 9.02 -8.99
CA TYR A 93 8.78 8.77 -8.59
C TYR A 93 9.73 9.85 -9.11
N GLU A 94 9.69 10.19 -10.40
CA GLU A 94 10.58 11.21 -10.97
C GLU A 94 10.37 12.59 -10.34
N VAL A 95 9.12 12.97 -10.04
CA VAL A 95 8.83 14.22 -9.32
C VAL A 95 9.45 14.23 -7.91
N VAL A 96 9.34 13.12 -7.17
CA VAL A 96 9.91 12.99 -5.81
C VAL A 96 11.44 12.99 -5.86
N LYS A 97 12.01 12.22 -6.79
CA LYS A 97 13.45 12.08 -6.99
C LYS A 97 14.11 13.42 -7.33
N GLU A 98 13.52 14.22 -8.19
CA GLU A 98 14.06 15.53 -8.56
C GLU A 98 14.05 16.52 -7.38
N ARG A 99 13.01 16.49 -6.53
CA ARG A 99 13.01 17.27 -5.27
C ARG A 99 14.08 16.79 -4.30
N TYR A 100 14.17 15.48 -4.11
CA TYR A 100 15.16 14.87 -3.22
C TYR A 100 16.59 15.26 -3.62
N LYS A 101 16.95 15.19 -4.92
CA LYS A 101 18.27 15.59 -5.42
C LYS A 101 18.62 17.05 -5.13
N LYS A 102 17.62 17.94 -5.07
CA LYS A 102 17.80 19.36 -4.77
C LYS A 102 17.81 19.65 -3.27
N GLY A 103 17.57 18.65 -2.42
CA GLY A 103 17.36 18.85 -0.99
C GLY A 103 16.06 19.59 -0.66
N GLU A 104 15.10 19.56 -1.59
CA GLU A 104 13.83 20.28 -1.48
C GLU A 104 12.73 19.39 -0.90
N GLY A 105 11.97 19.94 0.05
CA GLY A 105 10.71 19.37 0.51
C GLY A 105 9.53 19.93 -0.26
N VAL A 106 8.35 19.37 -0.02
CA VAL A 106 7.09 19.92 -0.58
C VAL A 106 6.67 21.19 0.16
N LEU A 107 6.92 21.23 1.47
CA LEU A 107 6.51 22.33 2.34
C LEU A 107 7.65 23.34 2.48
N PRO A 108 7.36 24.66 2.49
CA PRO A 108 8.36 25.68 2.81
C PRO A 108 9.02 25.47 4.18
N ARG A 109 8.27 24.88 5.12
CA ARG A 109 8.76 24.43 6.42
C ARG A 109 7.97 23.21 6.87
N GLU A 110 8.63 22.07 6.96
CA GLU A 110 8.10 20.86 7.60
C GLU A 110 8.14 21.05 9.12
N LYS A 111 6.98 21.27 9.74
CA LYS A 111 6.85 21.49 11.19
C LYS A 111 6.56 20.20 11.96
N ALA A 112 5.80 19.29 11.33
CA ALA A 112 5.43 18.02 11.92
C ALA A 112 5.24 16.97 10.82
N ARG A 113 5.57 15.72 11.13
CA ARG A 113 5.45 14.53 10.30
C ARG A 113 4.30 13.68 10.82
N ALA A 114 3.18 13.70 10.11
CA ALA A 114 1.98 12.98 10.47
C ALA A 114 1.90 11.61 9.79
N GLY A 115 1.52 10.59 10.55
CA GLY A 115 1.18 9.27 10.06
C GLY A 115 -0.30 8.98 10.20
N PHE A 116 -1.00 8.79 9.09
CA PHE A 116 -2.37 8.29 9.07
C PHE A 116 -2.33 6.76 9.20
N VAL A 117 -2.58 6.27 10.40
CA VAL A 117 -2.23 4.91 10.81
C VAL A 117 -3.26 3.85 10.40
N TYR A 118 -4.32 4.21 9.69
CA TYR A 118 -5.31 3.25 9.19
C TYR A 118 -5.77 3.58 7.77
N LEU A 119 -6.68 4.55 7.62
CA LEU A 119 -7.10 5.08 6.32
C LEU A 119 -6.51 6.48 6.07
N GLY A 120 -6.59 6.93 4.83
CA GLY A 120 -6.48 8.33 4.46
C GLY A 120 -7.79 9.09 4.59
N HIS A 121 -7.79 10.35 4.14
CA HIS A 121 -8.98 11.19 4.07
C HIS A 121 -9.47 11.32 2.63
N PHE A 122 -10.68 10.84 2.35
CA PHE A 122 -11.26 10.81 1.00
C PHE A 122 -12.13 12.03 0.67
N THR A 123 -11.72 13.23 1.08
CA THR A 123 -12.45 14.46 0.73
C THR A 123 -12.32 14.77 -0.75
N MET A 124 -13.46 15.03 -1.40
CA MET A 124 -13.54 15.21 -2.85
C MET A 124 -12.88 16.49 -3.38
N GLY A 125 -12.63 17.51 -2.53
CA GLY A 125 -12.09 18.80 -2.97
C GLY A 125 -10.65 19.11 -2.51
N GLY A 126 -9.97 18.14 -1.90
CA GLY A 126 -8.57 18.26 -1.47
C GLY A 126 -8.30 19.32 -0.39
N GLU A 127 -9.34 19.91 0.21
CA GLU A 127 -9.24 20.95 1.24
C GLU A 127 -8.45 20.46 2.46
N PHE A 128 -8.66 19.20 2.84
CA PHE A 128 -7.96 18.60 3.96
C PHE A 128 -6.45 18.52 3.72
N TRP A 129 -6.03 18.10 2.52
CA TRP A 129 -4.61 18.05 2.15
C TRP A 129 -3.99 19.45 2.14
N ARG A 130 -4.70 20.44 1.56
CA ARG A 130 -4.27 21.84 1.59
C ARG A 130 -4.16 22.41 3.00
N TRP A 131 -5.08 22.04 3.89
CA TRP A 131 -5.05 22.46 5.29
C TRP A 131 -3.81 21.90 6.02
N LEU A 132 -3.45 20.63 5.79
CA LEU A 132 -2.23 20.04 6.36
C LEU A 132 -0.98 20.78 5.86
N GLU A 133 -0.88 20.98 4.54
CA GLU A 133 0.25 21.66 3.91
C GLU A 133 0.39 23.11 4.40
N HIS A 134 -0.72 23.85 4.48
CA HIS A 134 -0.75 25.22 5.02
C HIS A 134 -0.24 25.29 6.46
N ASN A 135 -0.53 24.28 7.27
CA ASN A 135 -0.08 24.21 8.66
C ASN A 135 1.34 23.66 8.81
N GLY A 136 2.03 23.29 7.73
CA GLY A 136 3.37 22.72 7.77
C GLY A 136 3.39 21.25 8.21
N ILE A 137 2.26 20.53 8.05
CA ILE A 137 2.12 19.12 8.41
C ILE A 137 2.39 18.27 7.17
N SER A 138 3.49 17.51 7.22
CA SER A 138 3.90 16.58 6.19
C SER A 138 3.26 15.23 6.42
N VAL A 139 2.48 14.71 5.47
CA VAL A 139 1.88 13.38 5.59
C VAL A 139 2.89 12.35 5.12
N ILE A 140 3.53 11.70 6.08
CA ILE A 140 4.62 10.74 5.89
C ILE A 140 4.11 9.32 5.75
N MET A 141 2.95 9.01 6.33
CA MET A 141 2.36 7.70 6.24
C MET A 141 0.85 7.79 5.99
N GLU A 142 0.34 6.95 5.12
CA GLU A 142 -1.08 6.61 4.99
C GLU A 142 -1.16 5.09 4.85
N GLY A 143 -1.85 4.45 5.79
CA GLY A 143 -1.85 3.00 5.94
C GLY A 143 -2.20 2.29 4.63
N LEU A 144 -3.24 2.73 3.92
CA LEU A 144 -3.68 2.05 2.71
C LEU A 144 -2.70 2.15 1.54
N ALA A 145 -1.98 3.27 1.44
CA ALA A 145 -1.02 3.51 0.37
C ALA A 145 0.31 2.76 0.56
N ILE A 146 0.73 2.52 1.81
CA ILE A 146 2.10 2.04 2.11
C ILE A 146 2.10 0.57 2.49
N LEU A 147 1.07 0.12 3.19
CA LEU A 147 1.01 -1.25 3.66
C LEU A 147 0.54 -2.17 2.54
N GLY A 148 1.22 -3.32 2.44
CA GLY A 148 0.89 -4.37 1.48
C GLY A 148 1.67 -4.35 0.18
N HIS A 149 2.71 -3.53 0.07
CA HIS A 149 3.78 -3.69 -0.95
C HIS A 149 4.96 -4.55 -0.44
N GLN A 150 4.86 -5.03 0.80
CA GLN A 150 5.92 -5.71 1.52
C GLN A 150 5.61 -7.20 1.67
N HIS A 151 6.65 -8.03 1.86
CA HIS A 151 6.54 -9.45 2.23
C HIS A 151 5.91 -10.39 1.19
N TYR A 152 5.99 -10.05 -0.10
CA TYR A 152 5.79 -11.00 -1.20
C TYR A 152 6.76 -10.73 -2.35
N THR A 153 6.83 -11.67 -3.28
CA THR A 153 7.57 -11.50 -4.54
C THR A 153 6.69 -11.94 -5.70
N ILE A 154 6.93 -11.35 -6.87
CA ILE A 154 6.25 -11.75 -8.10
C ILE A 154 7.17 -12.64 -8.93
N ASN A 155 6.79 -13.91 -9.07
CA ASN A 155 7.44 -14.88 -9.95
C ASN A 155 6.61 -15.07 -11.22
N THR A 156 7.20 -14.71 -12.36
CA THR A 156 6.57 -14.77 -13.67
C THR A 156 7.06 -15.93 -14.51
N SER A 157 7.44 -17.06 -13.92
CA SER A 157 8.03 -18.21 -14.67
C SER A 157 6.95 -19.05 -15.32
N THR A 158 5.93 -19.46 -14.57
CA THR A 158 4.79 -20.26 -15.03
C THR A 158 3.48 -19.65 -14.55
N VAL A 159 2.36 -20.05 -15.16
CA VAL A 159 1.00 -19.66 -14.71
C VAL A 159 0.81 -19.92 -13.21
N ASP A 160 1.18 -21.11 -12.73
CA ASP A 160 1.05 -21.46 -11.31
C ASP A 160 1.81 -20.48 -10.41
N THR A 161 3.07 -20.18 -10.73
CA THR A 161 3.87 -19.25 -9.93
C THR A 161 3.32 -17.82 -9.97
N MET A 162 2.68 -17.41 -11.07
CA MET A 162 2.04 -16.11 -11.18
C MET A 162 0.77 -16.04 -10.32
N LEU A 163 -0.06 -17.08 -10.34
CA LEU A 163 -1.24 -17.17 -9.49
C LEU A 163 -0.86 -17.21 -8.00
N ASP A 164 0.20 -17.95 -7.65
CA ASP A 164 0.70 -17.99 -6.28
C ASP A 164 1.26 -16.62 -5.83
N SER A 165 1.89 -15.88 -6.76
CA SER A 165 2.36 -14.51 -6.51
C SER A 165 1.21 -13.54 -6.27
N LEU A 166 0.14 -13.62 -7.07
CA LEU A 166 -1.06 -12.79 -6.90
C LEU A 166 -1.79 -13.11 -5.58
N ALA A 167 -1.86 -14.39 -5.22
CA ALA A 167 -2.34 -14.81 -3.91
C ALA A 167 -1.49 -14.23 -2.79
N GLY A 168 -0.16 -14.26 -2.92
CA GLY A 168 0.77 -13.63 -1.96
C GLY A 168 0.59 -12.11 -1.87
N GLN A 169 0.38 -11.43 -2.99
CA GLN A 169 0.10 -10.00 -3.04
C GLN A 169 -1.19 -9.64 -2.30
N ALA A 170 -2.30 -10.31 -2.62
CA ALA A 170 -3.59 -10.03 -1.98
C ALA A 170 -3.59 -10.41 -0.51
N HIS A 171 -2.91 -11.48 -0.13
CA HIS A 171 -2.73 -11.87 1.27
C HIS A 171 -2.03 -10.78 2.08
N ASN A 172 -1.05 -10.09 1.47
CA ASN A 172 -0.30 -9.03 2.10
C ASN A 172 -0.98 -7.66 2.06
N MET A 173 -2.08 -7.49 1.30
CA MET A 173 -2.79 -6.22 1.26
C MET A 173 -3.23 -5.78 2.65
N ILE A 174 -3.25 -4.45 2.83
CA ILE A 174 -3.96 -3.84 3.94
C ILE A 174 -5.40 -4.34 3.98
N MET A 175 -5.93 -4.55 5.19
CA MET A 175 -7.23 -5.22 5.43
C MET A 175 -7.23 -6.74 5.26
N THR A 176 -6.20 -7.34 4.68
CA THR A 176 -6.02 -8.80 4.73
C THR A 176 -4.96 -9.15 5.75
N LYS A 177 -3.73 -8.64 5.61
CA LYS A 177 -2.65 -8.91 6.58
C LYS A 177 -2.89 -8.25 7.94
N GLN A 178 -3.37 -7.01 7.97
CA GLN A 178 -3.36 -6.19 9.19
C GLN A 178 -4.57 -6.39 10.12
N ILE A 179 -5.67 -6.97 9.64
CA ILE A 179 -6.92 -7.13 10.43
C ILE A 179 -7.38 -8.59 10.59
N ARG A 180 -6.53 -9.55 10.20
CA ARG A 180 -6.81 -11.00 10.25
C ARG A 180 -6.64 -11.62 11.63
N GLY A 181 -6.47 -10.82 12.68
CA GLY A 181 -6.22 -11.26 14.04
C GLY A 181 -6.20 -10.08 15.01
N PRO A 182 -5.78 -10.30 16.27
CA PRO A 182 -5.60 -9.23 17.23
C PRO A 182 -4.60 -8.21 16.69
N LEU A 183 -4.97 -6.93 16.67
CA LEU A 183 -4.16 -5.89 16.02
C LEU A 183 -2.81 -5.64 16.72
N ASP A 184 -2.66 -6.05 17.98
CA ASP A 184 -1.45 -5.96 18.79
C ASP A 184 -0.63 -7.26 18.84
N TYR A 185 -1.02 -8.29 18.08
CA TYR A 185 -0.24 -9.52 17.97
C TYR A 185 1.02 -9.29 17.11
N PRO A 186 2.14 -10.00 17.36
CA PRO A 186 3.35 -9.88 16.54
C PRO A 186 3.09 -10.09 15.03
N GLY A 187 3.68 -9.23 14.21
CA GLY A 187 3.53 -9.19 12.75
C GLY A 187 2.18 -8.67 12.26
N GLN A 188 1.40 -8.00 13.13
CA GLN A 188 0.13 -7.36 12.78
C GLN A 188 0.24 -5.83 12.77
N TRP A 189 -0.90 -5.17 12.61
CA TRP A 189 -1.03 -3.73 12.42
C TRP A 189 -0.23 -2.88 13.39
N PHE A 190 -0.31 -3.10 14.71
CA PHE A 190 0.37 -2.24 15.68
C PHE A 190 1.90 -2.28 15.52
N GLU A 191 2.48 -3.46 15.31
CA GLU A 191 3.92 -3.59 15.11
C GLU A 191 4.37 -2.97 13.79
N ASP A 192 3.61 -3.18 12.69
CA ASP A 192 3.85 -2.51 11.40
C ASP A 192 3.85 -0.98 11.60
N ILE A 193 2.82 -0.42 12.25
CA ILE A 193 2.70 1.02 12.50
C ILE A 193 3.81 1.55 13.42
N ALA A 194 4.12 0.86 14.52
CA ALA A 194 5.16 1.28 15.46
C ALA A 194 6.55 1.25 14.82
N THR A 195 6.81 0.28 13.94
CA THR A 195 8.05 0.18 13.17
C THR A 195 8.15 1.34 12.19
N LEU A 196 7.11 1.56 11.38
CA LEU A 196 7.08 2.66 10.42
C LEU A 196 7.15 4.04 11.09
N ALA A 197 6.53 4.21 12.26
CA ALA A 197 6.60 5.45 13.01
C ALA A 197 8.04 5.83 13.40
N LYS A 198 8.84 4.84 13.81
CA LYS A 198 10.26 5.03 14.10
C LYS A 198 11.07 5.24 12.82
N ASP A 199 10.87 4.37 11.84
CA ASP A 199 11.63 4.33 10.58
C ASP A 199 11.49 5.62 9.77
N LEU A 200 10.31 6.24 9.83
CA LEU A 200 9.96 7.43 9.06
C LEU A 200 9.97 8.74 9.88
N ASN A 201 10.42 8.68 11.15
CA ASN A 201 10.42 9.80 12.09
C ASN A 201 9.04 10.49 12.17
N ILE A 202 7.99 9.73 12.49
CA ILE A 202 6.62 10.25 12.63
C ILE A 202 6.46 10.94 13.99
N ASP A 203 6.05 12.20 13.98
CA ASP A 203 5.80 13.01 15.18
C ASP A 203 4.41 12.74 15.79
N CYS A 204 3.41 12.44 14.95
CA CYS A 204 2.06 12.16 15.41
C CYS A 204 1.36 11.06 14.60
N ALA A 205 0.75 10.13 15.32
CA ALA A 205 -0.12 9.10 14.76
C ALA A 205 -1.58 9.60 14.78
N ILE A 206 -2.24 9.58 13.63
CA ILE A 206 -3.64 9.99 13.47
C ILE A 206 -4.43 8.80 12.95
N TYR A 207 -5.39 8.35 13.75
CA TYR A 207 -6.29 7.28 13.34
C TYR A 207 -7.49 7.87 12.59
N LEU A 208 -7.59 7.59 11.29
CA LEU A 208 -8.73 7.94 10.45
C LEU A 208 -9.52 6.68 10.11
N GLY A 209 -10.79 6.61 10.56
CA GLY A 209 -11.69 5.49 10.31
C GLY A 209 -13.06 5.97 9.86
N THR A 210 -13.72 5.23 8.96
CA THR A 210 -15.14 5.47 8.64
C THR A 210 -16.03 4.81 9.68
N LEU A 211 -17.25 5.32 9.89
CA LEU A 211 -18.22 4.74 10.84
C LEU A 211 -18.55 3.26 10.52
N GLY A 212 -18.37 2.82 9.27
CA GLY A 212 -18.62 1.45 8.83
C GLY A 212 -17.54 0.44 9.23
N CYS A 213 -16.29 0.86 9.45
CA CYS A 213 -15.17 -0.03 9.76
C CYS A 213 -15.15 -0.48 11.22
N LYS A 214 -16.20 -1.15 11.70
CA LYS A 214 -16.36 -1.54 13.11
C LYS A 214 -15.20 -2.40 13.65
N ASN A 215 -14.65 -3.28 12.82
CA ASN A 215 -13.53 -4.16 13.20
C ASN A 215 -12.32 -3.33 13.68
N THR A 216 -11.93 -2.30 12.92
CA THR A 216 -10.75 -1.50 13.23
C THR A 216 -11.03 -0.44 14.30
N TRP A 217 -12.26 0.06 14.42
CA TRP A 217 -12.65 0.91 15.55
C TRP A 217 -12.47 0.24 16.90
N GLY A 218 -12.68 -1.08 17.00
CA GLY A 218 -12.34 -1.84 18.23
C GLY A 218 -10.85 -1.82 18.55
N GLY A 219 -10.02 -1.68 17.52
CA GLY A 219 -8.57 -1.67 17.58
C GLY A 219 -7.92 -0.35 17.98
N VAL A 220 -8.64 0.77 17.94
CA VAL A 220 -8.06 2.09 18.28
C VAL A 220 -7.47 2.13 19.69
N LYS A 221 -8.03 1.34 20.62
CA LYS A 221 -7.52 1.22 22.00
C LYS A 221 -6.11 0.65 22.08
N VAL A 222 -5.68 -0.11 21.07
CA VAL A 222 -4.31 -0.62 20.98
C VAL A 222 -3.30 0.52 20.87
N LEU A 223 -3.66 1.62 20.18
CA LEU A 223 -2.81 2.81 20.05
C LEU A 223 -2.73 3.64 21.34
N MET A 224 -3.61 3.39 22.30
CA MET A 224 -3.71 4.14 23.55
C MET A 224 -3.00 3.45 24.73
N LYS A 225 -2.35 2.30 24.48
CA LYS A 225 -1.49 1.63 25.46
C LYS A 225 -0.15 2.35 25.57
#